data_AF-A0AAW1U5R2-F1
#
_entry.id   AF-A0AAW1U5R2-F1
#
_cell.length_a   1.000
_cell.length_b   1.000
_cell.length_c   1.000
_cell.angle_alpha   90.00
_cell.angle_beta   90.00
_cell.angle_gamma   90.00
#
_symmetry.space_group_name_H-M   'P 1'
#
loop_
_entity.id
_entity.type
_entity.pdbx_description
1 polymer ?
#
loop_
_entity_poly.entity_id
_entity_poly.type
_entity_poly.pdbx_seq_one_letter_code
_entity_poly.pdbx_strand_id
1 'polypeptide(L)'
;MQRFKRIVIRGKRGRGVPVLLSTDVQEHLKIIVSRRQEFLKENNPYLFSNLNSSEPIVGYKILKKYAARCGAKNPEGITCTKLRKHLATLSQIFNMMDSDLK
;
A
#
# COMPACT_ATOMS: atom_id res chain seq x y z
N MET A 1 17.29 4.94 15.50
CA MET A 1 16.96 4.84 14.05
C MET A 1 15.45 4.98 13.90
N GLN A 2 14.92 5.93 13.11
CA GLN A 2 13.47 6.10 12.97
C GLN A 2 12.87 4.90 12.20
N ARG A 3 12.20 3.99 12.92
CA ARG A 3 11.56 2.78 12.36
C ARG A 3 10.42 3.10 11.39
N PHE A 4 9.79 4.27 11.53
CA PHE A 4 8.65 4.67 10.71
C PHE A 4 8.76 6.12 10.23
N LYS A 5 8.39 6.36 8.98
CA LYS A 5 8.19 7.71 8.42
C LYS A 5 6.70 8.02 8.35
N ARG A 6 6.31 9.15 8.95
CA ARG A 6 4.91 9.61 8.94
C ARG A 6 4.62 10.39 7.65
N ILE A 7 3.56 10.01 6.95
CA ILE A 7 2.92 10.81 5.90
C ILE A 7 1.51 11.19 6.32
N VAL A 8 0.91 12.19 5.69
CA VAL A 8 -0.48 12.61 5.94
C VAL A 8 -1.28 12.45 4.65
N ILE A 9 -2.36 11.68 4.71
CA ILE A 9 -3.29 11.48 3.60
C ILE A 9 -4.62 12.20 3.86
N ARG A 10 -5.38 12.50 2.81
CA ARG A 10 -6.70 13.12 2.95
C ARG A 10 -7.74 12.10 3.41
N GLY A 11 -8.40 12.36 4.53
CA GLY A 11 -9.53 11.58 5.03
C GLY A 11 -10.89 12.02 4.47
N LYS A 12 -11.95 11.30 4.83
CA LYS A 12 -13.32 11.49 4.32
C LYS A 12 -13.86 12.92 4.46
N ARG A 13 -13.53 13.60 5.57
CA ARG A 13 -13.98 14.99 5.85
C ARG A 13 -12.90 16.04 5.54
N GLY A 14 -11.96 15.73 4.65
CA GLY A 14 -10.83 16.61 4.33
C GLY A 14 -9.75 16.68 5.41
N ARG A 15 -10.00 16.14 6.61
CA ARG A 15 -9.00 16.05 7.69
C ARG A 15 -7.84 15.15 7.28
N GLY A 16 -6.62 15.57 7.63
CA GLY A 16 -5.42 14.77 7.46
C GLY A 16 -5.46 13.52 8.34
N VAL A 17 -5.13 12.36 7.77
CA VAL A 17 -4.98 11.10 8.48
C VAL A 17 -3.51 10.71 8.41
N PRO A 18 -2.81 10.55 9.55
CA PRO A 18 -1.43 10.11 9.54
C PRO A 18 -1.34 8.64 9.15
N VAL A 19 -0.37 8.30 8.31
CA VAL A 19 0.01 6.93 7.96
C VAL A 19 1.49 6.76 8.25
N LEU A 20 1.84 5.66 8.91
CA LEU A 20 3.22 5.29 9.23
C LEU A 20 3.74 4.33 8.16
N LEU A 21 4.86 4.67 7.55
CA LEU A 21 5.55 3.84 6.57
C LEU A 21 6.76 3.19 7.24
N SER A 22 6.81 1.87 7.25
CA SER A 22 7.97 1.10 7.70
C SER A 22 9.17 1.28 6.77
N THR A 23 10.37 0.90 7.22
CA THR A 23 11.62 1.10 6.47
C THR A 23 11.61 0.42 5.09
N ASP A 24 11.09 -0.80 5.02
CA ASP A 24 10.91 -1.57 3.77
C ASP A 24 9.99 -0.85 2.78
N VAL A 25 8.85 -0.33 3.24
CA VAL A 25 7.93 0.44 2.37
C VAL A 25 8.61 1.72 1.88
N GLN A 26 9.41 2.39 2.71
CA GLN A 26 10.16 3.57 2.29
C GLN A 26 11.17 3.25 1.19
N GLU A 27 11.87 2.12 1.27
CA GLU A 27 12.83 1.67 0.25
C GLU A 27 12.11 1.34 -1.07
N HIS A 28 10.99 0.63 -1.03
CA HIS A 28 10.17 0.37 -2.21
C HIS A 28 9.71 1.68 -2.88
N LEU A 29 9.25 2.65 -2.09
CA LEU A 29 8.85 3.96 -2.63
C LEU A 29 10.01 4.73 -3.26
N LYS A 30 11.21 4.68 -2.68
CA LYS A 30 12.41 5.30 -3.26
C LYS A 30 12.72 4.72 -4.65
N ILE A 31 12.63 3.40 -4.80
CA ILE A 31 12.84 2.73 -6.09
C ILE A 31 11.81 3.24 -7.12
N ILE A 32 10.53 3.28 -6.76
CA ILE A 32 9.46 3.77 -7.64
C ILE A 32 9.72 5.21 -8.09
N VAL A 33 10.14 6.08 -7.16
CA VAL A 33 10.44 7.49 -7.47
C VAL A 33 11.68 7.61 -8.36
N SER A 34 12.73 6.81 -8.10
CA SER A 34 13.98 6.86 -8.88
C SER A 34 13.81 6.49 -10.35
N ARG A 35 12.90 5.55 -10.64
CA ARG A 35 12.64 5.08 -12.00
C ARG A 35 11.50 5.81 -12.69
N ARG A 36 10.86 6.77 -12.01
CA ARG A 36 9.62 7.42 -12.45
C ARG A 36 9.69 8.02 -13.85
N GLN A 37 10.84 8.60 -14.21
CA GLN A 37 11.07 9.22 -15.52
C GLN A 37 11.15 8.20 -16.66
N GLU A 38 11.44 6.93 -16.38
CA GLU A 38 11.52 5.88 -17.41
C GLU A 38 10.13 5.48 -17.94
N PHE A 39 9.06 5.72 -17.18
CA PHE A 39 7.75 5.17 -17.47
C PHE A 39 6.57 6.15 -17.36
N LEU A 40 6.79 7.40 -16.91
CA LEU A 40 5.76 8.44 -16.83
C LEU A 40 6.19 9.74 -17.52
N LYS A 41 5.21 10.48 -18.03
CA LYS A 41 5.39 11.86 -18.53
C LYS A 41 5.76 12.80 -17.38
N GLU A 42 6.56 13.83 -17.68
CA GLU A 42 7.13 14.77 -16.70
C GLU A 42 6.10 15.50 -15.80
N ASN A 43 4.82 15.56 -16.20
CA ASN A 43 3.76 16.29 -15.48
C ASN A 43 2.73 15.40 -14.76
N ASN A 44 2.99 14.11 -14.58
CA ASN A 44 2.04 13.25 -13.88
C ASN A 44 2.11 13.46 -12.35
N PRO A 45 1.01 13.79 -11.65
CA PRO A 45 1.03 14.03 -10.20
C PRO A 45 0.92 12.77 -9.33
N TYR A 46 0.61 11.61 -9.92
CA TYR A 46 0.27 10.40 -9.16
C TYR A 46 1.47 9.50 -8.91
N LEU A 47 1.74 9.17 -7.64
CA LEU A 47 2.82 8.22 -7.28
C LEU A 47 2.65 6.86 -7.97
N PHE A 48 1.42 6.35 -8.01
CA PHE A 48 1.03 5.11 -8.70
C PHE A 48 0.16 5.46 -9.90
N SER A 49 0.76 5.53 -11.09
CA SER A 49 0.06 5.87 -12.32
C SER A 49 0.16 4.75 -13.36
N ASN A 50 -0.84 4.68 -14.25
CA ASN A 50 -0.79 3.80 -15.41
C ASN A 50 0.27 4.27 -16.41
N LEU A 51 0.89 3.31 -17.09
CA LEU A 51 1.90 3.58 -18.12
C LEU A 51 1.33 4.50 -19.20
N ASN A 52 2.07 5.54 -19.58
CA ASN A 52 1.70 6.51 -20.62
C ASN A 52 0.36 7.25 -20.41
N SER A 53 -0.20 7.21 -19.20
CA SER A 53 -1.47 7.84 -18.86
C SER A 53 -1.28 8.90 -17.79
N SER A 54 -2.23 9.85 -17.71
CA SER A 54 -2.34 10.80 -16.60
C SER A 54 -3.29 10.32 -15.51
N GLU A 55 -3.72 9.05 -15.56
CA GLU A 55 -4.65 8.47 -14.59
C GLU A 55 -3.93 7.65 -13.50
N PRO A 56 -4.43 7.66 -12.25
CA PRO A 56 -3.92 6.82 -11.21
C PRO A 56 -4.31 5.35 -11.41
N ILE A 57 -3.51 4.47 -10.83
CA ILE A 57 -3.88 3.06 -10.74
C ILE A 57 -5.09 2.89 -9.81
N VAL A 58 -6.07 2.11 -10.24
CA VAL A 58 -7.24 1.77 -9.42
C VAL A 58 -6.94 0.52 -8.59
N GLY A 59 -6.65 0.72 -7.30
CA GLY A 59 -6.16 -0.33 -6.39
C GLY A 59 -7.03 -1.60 -6.35
N TYR A 60 -8.36 -1.49 -6.31
CA TYR A 60 -9.23 -2.68 -6.26
C TYR A 60 -9.17 -3.51 -7.56
N LYS A 61 -9.03 -2.86 -8.73
CA LYS A 61 -8.92 -3.56 -10.02
C LYS A 61 -7.62 -4.35 -10.07
N ILE A 62 -6.53 -3.74 -9.61
CA ILE A 62 -5.23 -4.39 -9.51
C ILE A 62 -5.26 -5.56 -8.53
N LEU A 63 -5.82 -5.37 -7.34
CA LEU A 63 -5.94 -6.45 -6.37
C LEU A 63 -6.76 -7.62 -6.93
N LYS A 64 -7.91 -7.34 -7.56
CA LYS A 64 -8.74 -8.38 -8.19
C LYS A 64 -7.97 -9.15 -9.27
N LYS A 65 -7.23 -8.43 -10.13
CA LYS A 65 -6.39 -9.03 -11.18
C LYS A 65 -5.35 -9.99 -10.60
N TYR A 66 -4.64 -9.58 -9.54
CA TYR A 66 -3.59 -10.40 -8.96
C TYR A 66 -4.11 -11.49 -8.02
N ALA A 67 -5.25 -11.28 -7.35
CA ALA A 67 -5.93 -12.32 -6.59
C ALA A 67 -6.32 -13.51 -7.48
N ALA A 68 -6.81 -13.26 -8.70
CA ALA A 68 -7.09 -14.32 -9.66
C ALA A 68 -5.85 -15.06 -10.16
N ARG A 69 -4.66 -14.42 -10.11
CA ARG A 69 -3.40 -14.96 -10.65
C ARG A 69 -2.51 -15.61 -9.59
N CYS A 70 -2.76 -15.38 -8.30
CA CYS A 70 -1.88 -15.85 -7.25
C CYS A 70 -2.09 -17.33 -6.86
N GLY A 71 -3.00 -18.04 -7.51
CA GLY A 71 -3.28 -19.47 -7.20
C GLY A 71 -4.04 -19.70 -5.91
N ALA A 72 -4.65 -18.65 -5.32
CA ALA A 72 -5.48 -18.81 -4.13
C ALA A 72 -6.69 -19.71 -4.41
N LYS A 73 -7.05 -20.58 -3.45
CA LYS A 73 -8.22 -21.47 -3.56
C LYS A 73 -9.54 -20.70 -3.72
N ASN A 74 -9.63 -19.50 -3.15
CA ASN A 74 -10.79 -18.62 -3.27
C ASN A 74 -10.33 -17.17 -3.53
N PRO A 75 -10.03 -16.81 -4.79
CA PRO A 75 -9.61 -15.46 -5.17
C PRO A 75 -10.62 -14.37 -4.82
N GLU A 76 -11.93 -14.67 -4.89
CA GLU A 76 -13.00 -13.73 -4.54
C GLU A 76 -13.01 -13.38 -3.04
N GLY A 77 -12.42 -14.25 -2.21
CA GLY A 77 -12.16 -13.98 -0.81
C GLY A 77 -11.15 -12.84 -0.57
N ILE A 78 -10.30 -12.51 -1.56
CA ILE A 78 -9.25 -11.50 -1.43
C ILE A 78 -9.78 -10.14 -1.91
N THR A 79 -10.52 -9.46 -1.03
CA THR A 79 -10.97 -8.08 -1.27
C THR A 79 -10.14 -7.07 -0.48
N CYS A 80 -10.13 -5.80 -0.88
CA CYS A 80 -9.38 -4.75 -0.16
C CYS A 80 -9.76 -4.69 1.32
N THR A 81 -11.05 -4.83 1.64
CA THR A 81 -11.56 -4.80 3.01
C THR A 81 -11.10 -6.01 3.83
N LYS A 82 -11.19 -7.21 3.26
CA LYS A 82 -10.76 -8.45 3.94
C LYS A 82 -9.25 -8.48 4.12
N LEU A 83 -8.50 -8.10 3.08
CA LEU A 83 -7.04 -8.01 3.14
C LEU A 83 -6.58 -6.99 4.19
N ARG A 84 -7.19 -5.79 4.23
CA ARG A 84 -6.87 -4.78 5.25
C ARG A 84 -7.16 -5.27 6.67
N LYS A 85 -8.30 -5.97 6.88
CA LYS A 85 -8.62 -6.57 8.19
C LYS A 85 -7.56 -7.60 8.59
N HIS A 86 -7.22 -8.50 7.67
CA HIS A 86 -6.21 -9.52 7.90
C HIS A 86 -4.84 -8.92 8.23
N LEU A 87 -4.39 -7.94 7.45
CA LEU A 87 -3.14 -7.22 7.70
C LEU A 87 -3.14 -6.49 9.04
N ALA A 88 -4.27 -5.91 9.47
CA ALA A 88 -4.37 -5.27 10.78
C ALA A 88 -4.18 -6.29 11.91
N THR A 89 -4.84 -7.45 11.83
CA THR A 89 -4.69 -8.53 12.81
C THR A 89 -3.25 -9.06 12.83
N LEU A 90 -2.68 -9.35 11.66
CA LEU A 90 -1.30 -9.83 11.58
C LEU A 90 -0.30 -8.79 12.10
N SER A 91 -0.46 -7.52 11.75
CA SER A 91 0.42 -6.45 12.22
C SER A 91 0.34 -6.25 13.74
N GLN A 92 -0.82 -6.50 14.34
CA GLN A 92 -0.97 -6.52 15.80
C GLN A 92 -0.19 -7.70 16.39
N ILE A 93 -0.44 -8.92 15.88
CA ILE A 93 0.23 -10.14 16.35
C ILE A 93 1.76 -10.03 16.21
N PHE A 94 2.26 -9.57 15.06
CA PHE A 94 3.71 -9.44 14.83
C PHE A 94 4.37 -8.31 15.64
N ASN A 95 3.60 -7.37 16.19
CA ASN A 95 4.13 -6.31 17.06
C ASN A 95 3.87 -6.56 18.55
N MET A 96 3.23 -7.67 18.91
CA MET A 96 3.15 -8.11 20.31
C MET A 96 4.53 -8.59 20.75
N MET A 97 4.97 -8.14 21.92
CA MET A 97 6.17 -8.68 22.57
C MET A 97 5.78 -9.96 23.33
N ASP A 98 6.73 -10.83 23.67
CA ASP A 98 6.46 -12.06 24.46
C ASP A 98 5.74 -11.78 25.79
N SER A 99 5.79 -10.54 26.30
CA SER A 99 5.04 -10.08 27.46
C SER A 99 3.52 -9.99 27.27
N ASP A 100 3.05 -9.88 26.03
CA ASP A 100 1.63 -9.69 25.68
C ASP A 100 0.91 -11.02 25.40
N LEU A 101 1.65 -12.14 25.39
CA LEU A 101 1.17 -13.51 25.14
C LEU A 101 0.97 -14.34 26.41
N LYS A 102 1.04 -13.72 27.60
CA LYS A 102 0.78 -14.38 28.89
C LYS A 102 -0.71 -14.46 29.22
#